data_AF-A0A0E0HYU8-F1
#
_entry.id   AF-A0A0E0HYU8-F1
#
_cell.length_a   1.000
_cell.length_b   1.000
_cell.length_c   1.000
_cell.angle_alpha   90.00
_cell.angle_beta   90.00
_cell.angle_gamma   90.00
#
_symmetry.space_group_name_H-M   'P 1'
#
loop_
_entity.id
_entity.type
_entity.pdbx_description
1 polymer ?
#
loop_
_entity_poly.entity_id
_entity_poly.type
_entity_poly.pdbx_seq_one_letter_code
_entity_poly.pdbx_strand_id
1 'polypeptide(L)'
;MVCLKTPASSSSSLSSLQVGVYKMDFSERRWCRADDLGNRAFFVAPFYFGASCLAEGKYGIQKNCVYSVRYLGDKSFTVSSIEDGTSHVHSIHGAEASPDSICRTLWMLPTDEKP
;
A
#
# COMPACT_ATOMS: atom_id res chain seq x y z
N MET A 1 -1.95 -11.21 11.22
CA MET A 1 -0.90 -10.18 11.24
C MET A 1 -0.21 -10.19 9.87
N VAL A 2 -0.09 -9.02 9.24
CA VAL A 2 0.50 -8.85 7.90
C VAL A 2 1.67 -7.88 8.01
N CYS A 3 2.77 -8.17 7.32
CA CYS A 3 3.94 -7.31 7.23
C CYS A 3 4.19 -7.01 5.75
N LEU A 4 4.53 -5.77 5.45
CA LEU A 4 4.82 -5.29 4.10
C LEU A 4 6.30 -4.92 4.03
N LYS A 5 7.00 -5.54 3.09
CA LYS A 5 8.40 -5.29 2.82
C LYS A 5 8.53 -4.55 1.51
N THR A 6 8.88 -3.28 1.59
CA THR A 6 9.30 -2.47 0.44
C THR A 6 10.81 -2.61 0.26
N PRO A 7 11.33 -2.76 -0.97
CA PRO A 7 12.77 -2.86 -1.17
C PRO A 7 13.48 -1.56 -0.77
N ALA A 8 14.65 -1.66 -0.13
CA ALA A 8 15.52 -0.52 0.09
C ALA A 8 16.25 -0.18 -1.22
N SER A 9 16.23 1.09 -1.62
CA SER A 9 16.93 1.54 -2.81
C SER A 9 18.44 1.63 -2.55
N SER A 10 19.21 0.66 -3.02
CA SER A 10 20.65 0.82 -3.25
C SER A 10 20.94 0.69 -4.74
N SER A 11 21.23 1.84 -5.36
CA SER A 11 21.90 2.06 -6.66
C SER A 11 21.56 1.15 -7.88
N SER A 12 21.06 1.83 -8.92
CA SER A 12 21.35 1.59 -10.35
C SER A 12 20.83 0.33 -11.08
N SER A 13 19.74 -0.29 -10.64
CA SER A 13 18.90 -1.03 -11.58
C SER A 13 17.42 -0.82 -11.30
N LEU A 14 16.70 -0.36 -12.33
CA LEU A 14 15.24 -0.18 -12.36
C LEU A 14 14.53 -1.54 -12.48
N SER A 15 15.04 -2.58 -11.82
CA SER A 15 14.35 -3.85 -11.69
C SER A 15 13.20 -3.66 -10.70
N SER A 16 11.97 -3.69 -11.21
CA SER A 16 10.69 -3.79 -10.51
C SER A 16 10.82 -3.89 -8.98
N LEU A 17 10.59 -2.77 -8.29
CA LEU A 17 10.50 -2.70 -6.83
C LEU A 17 9.24 -3.44 -6.36
N GLN A 18 9.25 -4.77 -6.42
CA GLN A 18 8.11 -5.62 -6.10
C GLN A 18 7.86 -5.55 -4.59
N VAL A 19 6.64 -5.18 -4.22
CA VAL A 19 6.20 -5.18 -2.82
C VAL A 19 6.04 -6.63 -2.36
N GLY A 20 6.73 -6.99 -1.27
CA GLY A 20 6.55 -8.28 -0.62
C GLY A 20 5.51 -8.19 0.47
N VAL A 21 4.46 -9.02 0.40
CA VAL A 21 3.50 -9.17 1.51
C VAL A 21 3.78 -10.46 2.24
N TYR A 22 3.76 -10.40 3.57
CA TYR A 22 3.99 -11.55 4.43
C TYR A 22 2.87 -11.67 5.44
N LYS A 23 2.36 -12.89 5.62
CA LYS A 23 1.36 -13.24 6.62
C LYS A 23 2.02 -14.12 7.67
N MET A 24 1.70 -13.86 8.94
CA MET A 24 2.09 -14.73 10.03
C MET A 24 1.30 -16.04 9.96
N ASP A 25 2.01 -17.17 9.86
CA ASP A 25 1.47 -18.50 10.17
C ASP A 25 1.60 -18.72 11.68
N PHE A 26 0.47 -18.81 12.37
CA PHE A 26 0.43 -18.98 13.82
C PHE A 26 0.65 -20.43 14.26
N SER A 27 0.39 -21.42 13.40
CA SER A 27 0.67 -22.82 13.69
C SER A 27 2.17 -23.01 13.82
N GLU A 28 2.88 -22.54 12.80
CA GLU A 28 4.33 -22.73 12.66
C GLU A 28 5.15 -21.55 13.20
N ARG A 29 4.47 -20.51 13.71
CA ARG A 29 5.04 -19.27 14.24
C ARG A 29 6.07 -18.63 13.31
N ARG A 30 5.81 -18.62 12.00
CA ARG A 30 6.73 -18.10 10.97
C ARG A 30 6.04 -17.11 10.04
N TRP A 31 6.82 -16.22 9.43
CA TRP A 31 6.33 -15.35 8.36
C TRP A 31 6.38 -16.07 7.02
N CYS A 32 5.24 -16.15 6.34
CA CYS A 32 5.10 -16.73 5.01
C CYS A 32 4.79 -15.65 3.99
N ARG A 33 5.38 -15.72 2.79
CA ARG A 33 5.00 -14.83 1.69
C ARG A 33 3.53 -15.06 1.35
N ALA A 34 2.79 -13.96 1.16
CA ALA A 34 1.41 -13.98 0.73
C ALA A 34 1.37 -13.52 -0.73
N ASP A 35 0.96 -14.43 -1.62
CA ASP A 35 0.80 -14.16 -3.05
C ASP A 35 -0.66 -13.84 -3.41
N ASP A 36 -1.56 -13.88 -2.42
CA ASP A 36 -2.96 -13.47 -2.54
C ASP A 36 -3.46 -12.86 -1.23
N LEU A 37 -4.07 -11.68 -1.33
CA LEU A 37 -4.72 -10.94 -0.25
C LEU A 37 -6.25 -11.10 -0.29
N GLY A 38 -6.77 -11.85 -1.25
CA GLY A 38 -8.19 -12.08 -1.47
C GLY A 38 -8.91 -10.80 -1.88
N ASN A 39 -10.08 -10.56 -1.29
CA ASN A 39 -10.90 -9.37 -1.56
C ASN A 39 -10.46 -8.12 -0.77
N ARG A 40 -9.21 -8.07 -0.28
CA ARG A 40 -8.69 -6.96 0.52
C ARG A 40 -7.68 -6.12 -0.22
N ALA A 41 -7.62 -4.86 0.18
CA ALA A 41 -6.55 -3.94 -0.14
C ALA A 41 -5.83 -3.50 1.14
N PHE A 42 -4.53 -3.25 1.02
CA PHE A 42 -3.71 -2.73 2.10
C PHE A 42 -3.17 -1.36 1.72
N PHE A 43 -3.10 -0.49 2.71
CA PHE A 43 -2.65 0.88 2.55
C PHE A 43 -1.50 1.12 3.51
N VAL A 44 -0.41 1.70 3.01
CA VAL A 44 0.82 1.97 3.78
C VAL A 44 1.26 3.39 3.55
N ALA A 45 1.55 4.08 4.64
CA ALA A 45 2.15 5.40 4.65
C ALA A 45 3.49 5.37 5.39
N PRO A 46 4.32 6.43 5.26
CA PRO A 46 5.53 6.57 6.04
C PRO A 46 5.30 6.40 7.55
N PHE A 47 6.35 6.06 8.30
CA PHE A 47 6.32 5.85 9.75
C PHE A 47 5.36 4.75 10.24
N TYR A 48 5.24 3.66 9.47
CA TYR A 48 4.52 2.43 9.86
C TYR A 48 3.00 2.58 10.01
N PHE A 49 2.41 3.66 9.51
CA PHE A 49 0.96 3.78 9.42
C PHE A 49 0.44 2.90 8.31
N GLY A 50 -0.59 2.11 8.62
CA GLY A 50 -1.25 1.29 7.63
C GLY A 50 -2.69 0.99 7.99
N ALA A 51 -3.45 0.66 6.96
CA ALA A 51 -4.85 0.29 7.07
C ALA A 51 -5.15 -0.83 6.08
N SER A 52 -6.26 -1.54 6.29
CA SER A 52 -6.77 -2.50 5.32
C SER A 52 -8.28 -2.42 5.26
N CYS A 53 -8.85 -2.55 4.07
CA CYS A 53 -10.29 -2.64 3.89
C CYS A 53 -10.65 -3.74 2.90
N LEU A 54 -11.94 -4.06 2.83
CA LEU A 54 -12.48 -4.82 1.73
C LEU A 54 -12.46 -3.94 0.47
N ALA A 55 -12.10 -4.54 -0.66
CA ALA A 55 -12.12 -3.91 -1.98
C ALA A 55 -13.51 -3.99 -2.64
N GLU A 56 -14.48 -4.63 -1.98
CA GLU A 56 -15.86 -4.68 -2.42
C GLU A 56 -16.55 -3.35 -2.08
N GLY A 57 -16.98 -2.58 -3.09
CA GLY A 57 -17.69 -1.33 -2.85
C GLY A 57 -17.61 -0.32 -4.01
N LYS A 58 -18.21 0.85 -3.80
CA LYS A 58 -18.36 1.91 -4.82
C LYS A 58 -17.10 2.75 -5.06
N TYR A 59 -16.04 2.55 -4.27
CA TYR A 59 -14.91 3.47 -4.19
C TYR A 59 -13.74 3.15 -5.12
N GLY A 60 -13.88 2.14 -6.00
CA GLY A 60 -12.86 1.80 -6.99
C GLY A 60 -11.56 1.24 -6.40
N ILE A 61 -11.59 0.75 -5.17
CA ILE A 61 -10.45 0.11 -4.52
C ILE A 61 -10.22 -1.26 -5.18
N GLN A 62 -8.99 -1.51 -5.61
CA GLN A 62 -8.63 -2.77 -6.26
C GLN A 62 -8.34 -3.83 -5.20
N LYS A 63 -8.93 -5.02 -5.37
CA LYS A 63 -8.60 -6.19 -4.56
C LYS A 63 -7.16 -6.64 -4.83
N ASN A 64 -6.58 -7.35 -3.87
CA ASN A 64 -5.25 -7.92 -4.00
C ASN A 64 -4.13 -6.89 -4.30
N CYS A 65 -4.32 -5.65 -3.83
CA CYS A 65 -3.40 -4.54 -4.07
C CYS A 65 -2.87 -3.92 -2.77
N VAL A 66 -1.64 -3.40 -2.87
CA VAL A 66 -1.00 -2.57 -1.85
C VAL A 66 -0.85 -1.14 -2.38
N TYR A 67 -1.48 -0.20 -1.69
CA TYR A 67 -1.38 1.23 -1.92
C TYR A 67 -0.30 1.80 -1.00
N SER A 68 0.73 2.42 -1.56
CA SER A 68 1.90 2.88 -0.79
C SER A 68 2.29 4.32 -1.14
N VAL A 69 2.46 5.15 -0.12
CA VAL A 69 3.15 6.44 -0.24
C VAL A 69 4.62 6.19 0.13
N ARG A 70 5.53 6.38 -0.81
CA ARG A 70 6.94 5.95 -0.64
C ARG A 70 7.76 6.94 0.18
N TYR A 71 7.69 8.22 -0.14
CA TYR A 71 8.51 9.23 0.52
C TYR A 71 7.66 10.33 1.16
N LEU A 72 8.22 10.92 2.21
CA LEU A 72 7.71 12.15 2.80
C LEU A 72 7.78 13.25 1.73
N GLY A 73 6.70 14.00 1.54
CA GLY A 73 6.67 15.02 0.49
C GLY A 73 6.14 14.54 -0.86
N ASP A 74 5.97 13.23 -1.07
CA ASP A 74 5.51 12.71 -2.36
C ASP A 74 4.07 13.14 -2.65
N LYS A 75 3.88 13.80 -3.79
CA LYS A 75 2.55 14.05 -4.37
C LYS A 75 2.10 12.87 -5.23
N SER A 76 2.45 11.66 -4.81
CA SER A 76 2.13 10.43 -5.52
C SER A 76 2.07 9.22 -4.57
N PHE A 77 1.32 8.21 -4.97
CA PHE A 77 1.32 6.89 -4.35
C PHE A 77 1.49 5.82 -5.42
N THR A 78 1.94 4.63 -5.01
CA THR A 78 2.07 3.47 -5.89
C THR A 78 0.99 2.44 -5.54
N VAL A 79 0.31 1.91 -6.56
CA VAL A 79 -0.56 0.73 -6.44
C VAL A 79 0.22 -0.47 -6.94
N SER A 80 0.43 -1.45 -6.06
CA SER A 80 1.14 -2.69 -6.38
C SER A 80 0.18 -3.86 -6.33
N SER A 81 -0.04 -4.52 -7.46
CA SER A 81 -0.85 -5.74 -7.52
C SER A 81 0.02 -6.93 -7.12
N ILE A 82 -0.50 -7.77 -6.23
CA ILE A 82 0.21 -8.98 -5.77
C ILE A 82 0.01 -10.13 -6.77
N GLU A 83 -1.11 -10.13 -7.50
CA GLU A 83 -1.46 -11.18 -8.47
C GLU A 83 -0.46 -11.28 -9.63
N ASP A 84 -0.16 -10.14 -10.25
CA ASP A 84 0.71 -10.03 -11.43
C ASP A 84 2.08 -9.39 -11.09
N GLY A 85 2.26 -8.91 -9.86
CA GLY A 85 3.48 -8.25 -9.41
C GLY A 85 3.71 -6.87 -10.04
N THR A 86 2.70 -6.27 -10.67
CA THR A 86 2.83 -4.96 -11.34
C THR A 86 2.76 -3.81 -10.34
N SER A 87 3.30 -2.66 -10.71
CA SER A 87 3.24 -1.44 -9.90
C SER A 87 3.01 -0.21 -10.77
N HIS A 88 2.02 0.59 -10.39
CA HIS A 88 1.66 1.82 -11.09
C HIS A 88 1.75 3.02 -10.15
N VAL A 89 2.37 4.11 -10.61
CA VAL A 89 2.47 5.35 -9.85
C VAL A 89 1.29 6.25 -10.23
N HIS A 90 0.60 6.76 -9.21
CA HIS A 90 -0.53 7.67 -9.33
C HIS A 90 -0.18 9.00 -8.69
N SER A 91 -0.41 10.11 -9.40
CA SER A 91 -0.24 11.45 -8.83
C SER A 91 -1.45 11.82 -7.97
N ILE A 92 -1.18 12.47 -6.84
CA ILE A 92 -2.16 13.13 -5.99
C ILE A 92 -2.31 14.55 -6.54
N HIS A 93 -3.05 14.70 -7.65
CA HIS A 93 -3.36 16.01 -8.23
C HIS A 93 -4.34 16.78 -7.32
N GLY A 94 -4.16 18.11 -7.20
CA GLY A 94 -5.08 19.01 -6.49
C GLY A 94 -4.80 19.24 -5.00
N ALA A 95 -3.80 18.60 -4.41
CA ALA A 95 -3.34 18.92 -3.06
C ALA A 95 -2.40 20.14 -3.12
N GLU A 96 -2.94 21.34 -2.90
CA GLU A 96 -2.23 22.60 -2.59
C GLU A 96 -1.53 22.52 -1.21
N ALA A 97 -0.90 21.38 -0.90
CA ALA A 97 -0.17 21.17 0.34
C ALA A 97 1.28 21.64 0.16
N SER A 98 1.78 22.40 1.14
CA SER A 98 3.20 22.74 1.20
C SER A 98 4.03 21.46 1.36
N PRO A 99 5.28 21.42 0.86
CA PRO A 99 6.15 20.24 0.94
C PRO A 99 6.30 19.70 2.37
N ASP A 100 6.29 20.59 3.38
CA ASP A 100 6.43 20.24 4.79
C ASP A 100 5.17 19.59 5.40
N SER A 101 4.00 19.76 4.78
CA SER A 101 2.72 19.23 5.27
C SER A 101 2.52 17.75 4.97
N ILE A 102 3.15 17.24 3.91
CA ILE A 102 2.96 15.86 3.43
C ILE A 102 3.64 14.83 4.35
N CYS A 103 4.51 15.26 5.27
CA CYS A 103 5.14 14.40 6.29
C CYS A 103 4.14 13.69 7.22
N ARG A 104 2.84 14.05 7.16
CA ARG A 104 1.75 13.44 7.94
C ARG A 104 0.68 12.78 7.06
N THR A 105 1.04 12.33 5.85
CA THR A 105 0.08 11.61 5.00
C THR A 105 -0.37 10.33 5.68
N LEU A 106 -1.67 10.18 5.83
CA LEU A 106 -2.32 9.01 6.39
C LEU A 106 -3.44 8.57 5.46
N TRP A 107 -3.69 7.27 5.41
CA TRP A 107 -4.80 6.73 4.65
C TRP A 107 -6.08 6.83 5.45
N MET A 108 -7.06 7.55 4.93
CA MET A 108 -8.42 7.54 5.43
C MET A 108 -9.21 6.52 4.62
N LEU A 109 -9.70 5.48 5.29
CA LEU A 109 -10.59 4.52 4.64
C LEU A 109 -11.98 5.12 4.54
N PRO A 110 -12.70 4.90 3.42
CA PRO A 110 -14.09 5.26 3.34
C PRO A 110 -14.85 4.54 4.46
N THR A 111 -15.57 5.32 5.27
CA THR A 111 -16.55 4.77 6.19
C THR A 111 -17.83 4.53 5.40
N ASP A 112 -18.51 3.41 5.65
CA ASP A 112 -19.85 3.22 5.09
C ASP A 112 -20.73 4.41 5.50
N GLU A 113 -21.19 5.20 4.53
CA GLU A 113 -22.33 6.08 4.80
C GLU A 113 -23.51 5.16 5.06
N LYS A 114 -24.01 5.21 6.30
CA LYS A 114 -25.25 4.55 6.67
C LYS A 114 -26.35 5.09 5.73
N PRO A 115 -27.14 4.22 5.09
CA PRO A 115 -28.21 4.64 4.20
C PRO A 115 -29.24 5.53 4.91
#